data_AF-A0A258CQJ5-F1
#
_entry.id   AF-A0A258CQJ5-F1
#
_cell.length_a   1.000
_cell.length_b   1.000
_cell.length_c   1.000
_cell.angle_alpha   90.00
_cell.angle_beta   90.00
_cell.angle_gamma   90.00
#
_symmetry.space_group_name_H-M   'P 1'
#
loop_
_entity.id
_entity.type
_entity.pdbx_description
1 polymer ?
#
loop_
_entity_poly.entity_id
_entity_poly.type
_entity_poly.pdbx_seq_one_letter_code
_entity_poly.pdbx_strand_id
1 'polypeptide(L)'
;MADQGGLDAGRYIRTGGGNDVVHADNGPMRGHIDTGTGNDIIFVEQFDGRITTGDGYDSVDVGSFAGLHMTGGKVSDIAVIEDFQKGRDLLSFAGVVGPGEKKQLFFITTATFDEALTAYAGMTAANSNTVFEWNGDTYVFHQNGVAGLDAGDGLIKLAGVTSLSVGRANGAEDILFAA
;
A
#
# COMPACT_ATOMS: atom_id res chain seq x y z
N MET A 1 -7.85 -26.81 12.14
CA MET A 1 -7.22 -25.67 11.45
C MET A 1 -7.86 -24.45 12.08
N ALA A 2 -7.10 -23.60 12.76
CA ALA A 2 -7.66 -22.35 13.27
C ALA A 2 -8.06 -21.49 12.06
N ASP A 3 -9.20 -20.82 12.12
CA ASP A 3 -9.52 -19.75 11.18
C ASP A 3 -8.32 -18.79 11.20
N GLN A 4 -7.63 -18.70 10.06
CA GLN A 4 -6.75 -17.57 9.84
C GLN A 4 -7.70 -16.37 9.68
N GLY A 5 -7.52 -15.33 10.47
CA GLY A 5 -8.26 -14.09 10.25
C GLY A 5 -7.84 -13.43 8.93
N GLY A 6 -8.23 -12.17 8.78
CA GLY A 6 -8.08 -11.39 7.58
C GLY A 6 -9.27 -11.55 6.64
N LEU A 7 -9.04 -11.33 5.36
CA LEU A 7 -10.07 -11.46 4.32
C LEU A 7 -9.50 -12.31 3.19
N ASP A 8 -10.04 -13.51 3.02
CA ASP A 8 -9.57 -14.43 1.98
C ASP A 8 -9.72 -13.88 0.56
N ALA A 9 -8.86 -14.33 -0.34
CA ALA A 9 -8.94 -14.01 -1.76
C ALA A 9 -10.32 -14.38 -2.32
N GLY A 10 -10.90 -13.47 -3.10
CA GLY A 10 -12.25 -13.63 -3.66
C GLY A 10 -13.40 -13.40 -2.67
N ARG A 11 -13.11 -12.99 -1.43
CA ARG A 11 -14.11 -12.48 -0.48
C ARG A 11 -14.20 -10.96 -0.53
N TYR A 12 -15.34 -10.45 -0.07
CA TYR A 12 -15.71 -9.04 -0.17
C TYR A 12 -16.29 -8.55 1.15
N ILE A 13 -15.87 -7.35 1.56
CA ILE A 13 -16.57 -6.52 2.54
C ILE A 13 -17.12 -5.32 1.79
N ARG A 14 -18.42 -5.05 1.92
CA ARG A 14 -19.07 -3.86 1.36
C ARG A 14 -19.99 -3.24 2.41
N THR A 15 -19.79 -1.95 2.73
CA THR A 15 -20.53 -1.28 3.80
C THR A 15 -21.59 -0.30 3.26
N GLY A 16 -21.31 0.42 2.17
CA GLY A 16 -22.31 1.13 1.38
C GLY A 16 -22.22 2.65 1.52
N GLY A 17 -23.03 3.25 2.38
CA GLY A 17 -23.01 4.69 2.57
C GLY A 17 -23.15 5.06 4.04
N GLY A 18 -22.52 6.17 4.45
CA GLY A 18 -22.33 6.53 5.84
C GLY A 18 -20.84 6.48 6.18
N ASN A 19 -20.47 6.93 7.39
CA ASN A 19 -19.09 6.83 7.84
C ASN A 19 -18.87 5.46 8.47
N ASP A 20 -18.19 4.58 7.77
CA ASP A 20 -17.98 3.20 8.16
C ASP A 20 -16.62 2.97 8.83
N VAL A 21 -16.56 1.94 9.67
CA VAL A 21 -15.31 1.47 10.28
C VAL A 21 -15.17 -0.01 9.97
N VAL A 22 -14.13 -0.36 9.20
CA VAL A 22 -13.85 -1.72 8.76
C VAL A 22 -12.55 -2.20 9.40
N HIS A 23 -12.59 -3.37 10.03
CA HIS A 23 -11.41 -4.05 10.56
C HIS A 23 -11.25 -5.39 9.85
N ALA A 24 -10.10 -5.60 9.20
CA ALA A 24 -9.65 -6.90 8.72
C ALA A 24 -8.37 -7.28 9.48
N ASP A 25 -8.53 -8.14 10.49
CA ASP A 25 -7.49 -8.48 11.47
C ASP A 25 -7.30 -10.00 11.61
N ASN A 26 -6.28 -10.39 12.37
CA ASN A 26 -5.83 -11.75 12.62
C ASN A 26 -5.32 -12.48 11.36
N GLY A 27 -4.86 -11.73 10.36
CA GLY A 27 -4.27 -12.28 9.15
C GLY A 27 -4.27 -11.34 7.93
N PRO A 28 -3.80 -11.85 6.77
CA PRO A 28 -3.67 -11.08 5.54
C PRO A 28 -5.04 -10.71 4.94
N MET A 29 -5.19 -9.45 4.54
CA MET A 29 -6.33 -8.96 3.77
C MET A 29 -6.03 -9.15 2.28
N ARG A 30 -6.52 -10.25 1.69
CA ARG A 30 -6.36 -10.65 0.27
C ARG A 30 -7.60 -10.44 -0.59
N GLY A 31 -8.74 -10.22 0.05
CA GLY A 31 -10.01 -9.98 -0.62
C GLY A 31 -10.13 -8.53 -1.09
N HIS A 32 -11.37 -8.04 -1.08
CA HIS A 32 -11.70 -6.68 -1.48
C HIS A 32 -12.57 -6.00 -0.42
N ILE A 33 -12.14 -4.82 0.03
CA ILE A 33 -12.95 -3.92 0.86
C ILE A 33 -13.44 -2.77 -0.03
N ASP A 34 -14.74 -2.49 -0.01
CA ASP A 34 -15.39 -1.39 -0.72
C ASP A 34 -16.34 -0.66 0.24
N THR A 35 -15.96 0.53 0.71
CA THR A 35 -16.72 1.23 1.77
C THR A 35 -17.81 2.14 1.21
N GLY A 36 -17.61 2.70 0.02
CA GLY A 36 -18.64 3.42 -0.74
C GLY A 36 -18.64 4.92 -0.48
N THR A 37 -19.69 5.51 0.08
CA THR A 37 -19.71 6.99 0.31
C THR A 37 -19.71 7.32 1.79
N GLY A 38 -18.89 8.28 2.21
CA GLY A 38 -18.80 8.70 3.61
C GLY A 38 -17.35 8.93 3.99
N ASN A 39 -17.06 9.24 5.24
CA ASN A 39 -15.67 9.31 5.71
C ASN A 39 -15.35 8.00 6.44
N ASP A 40 -14.68 7.11 5.74
CA ASP A 40 -14.49 5.73 6.17
C ASP A 40 -13.12 5.51 6.82
N ILE A 41 -13.06 4.56 7.74
CA ILE A 41 -11.82 4.14 8.39
C ILE A 41 -11.62 2.65 8.19
N ILE A 42 -10.52 2.29 7.55
CA ILE A 42 -10.19 0.91 7.20
C ILE A 42 -8.88 0.53 7.89
N PHE A 43 -8.94 -0.48 8.75
CA PHE A 43 -7.79 -1.07 9.41
C PHE A 43 -7.50 -2.44 8.81
N VAL A 44 -6.27 -2.64 8.34
CA VAL A 44 -5.81 -3.93 7.83
C VAL A 44 -4.53 -4.34 8.54
N GLU A 45 -4.49 -5.55 9.12
CA GLU A 45 -3.28 -6.02 9.81
C GLU A 45 -2.11 -6.25 8.84
N GLN A 46 -2.38 -6.92 7.73
CA GLN A 46 -1.43 -7.13 6.65
C GLN A 46 -2.14 -6.95 5.30
N PHE A 47 -1.69 -5.99 4.48
CA PHE A 47 -2.39 -5.66 3.23
C PHE A 47 -1.83 -6.45 2.04
N ASP A 48 -2.68 -7.25 1.40
CA ASP A 48 -2.34 -8.19 0.31
C ASP A 48 -3.45 -8.28 -0.77
N GLY A 49 -4.30 -7.26 -0.86
CA GLY A 49 -5.60 -7.35 -1.54
C GLY A 49 -6.01 -6.05 -2.22
N ARG A 50 -7.31 -5.77 -2.24
CA ARG A 50 -7.89 -4.58 -2.87
C ARG A 50 -8.70 -3.74 -1.90
N ILE A 51 -8.55 -2.42 -2.00
CA ILE A 51 -9.38 -1.45 -1.28
C ILE A 51 -9.95 -0.44 -2.30
N THR A 52 -11.24 -0.18 -2.19
CA THR A 52 -11.94 0.94 -2.81
C THR A 52 -12.51 1.76 -1.66
N THR A 53 -12.01 2.97 -1.44
CA THR A 53 -12.49 3.84 -0.34
C THR A 53 -13.78 4.54 -0.72
N GLY A 54 -13.92 4.86 -2.01
CA GLY A 54 -15.05 5.56 -2.59
C GLY A 54 -15.01 7.06 -2.35
N ASP A 55 -16.18 7.68 -2.17
CA ASP A 55 -16.27 9.13 -2.02
C ASP A 55 -16.19 9.52 -0.54
N GLY A 56 -15.04 10.05 -0.11
CA GLY A 56 -14.85 10.29 1.31
C GLY A 56 -13.58 11.05 1.68
N TYR A 57 -13.51 11.50 2.92
CA TYR A 57 -12.20 11.71 3.54
C TYR A 57 -11.86 10.42 4.27
N ASP A 58 -11.22 9.51 3.56
CA ASP A 58 -11.04 8.14 4.02
C ASP A 58 -9.65 7.93 4.63
N SER A 59 -9.57 6.99 5.56
CA SER A 59 -8.30 6.62 6.20
C SER A 59 -8.08 5.13 6.08
N VAL A 60 -6.98 4.74 5.45
CA VAL A 60 -6.51 3.36 5.40
C VAL A 60 -5.27 3.24 6.27
N ASP A 61 -5.37 2.48 7.35
CA ASP A 61 -4.27 2.17 8.26
C ASP A 61 -3.79 0.73 8.04
N VAL A 62 -2.55 0.61 7.58
CA VAL A 62 -1.90 -0.65 7.26
C VAL A 62 -0.91 -1.01 8.38
N GLY A 63 -1.21 -2.08 9.10
CA GLY A 63 -0.35 -2.59 10.18
C GLY A 63 0.98 -3.15 9.68
N SER A 64 0.99 -3.80 8.52
CA SER A 64 2.17 -4.37 7.90
C SER A 64 1.98 -4.60 6.40
N PHE A 65 3.10 -4.70 5.68
CA PHE A 65 3.10 -5.13 4.28
C PHE A 65 2.97 -6.64 4.19
N ALA A 66 2.26 -7.13 3.17
CA ALA A 66 2.43 -8.50 2.70
C ALA A 66 3.73 -8.63 1.90
N GLY A 67 4.28 -9.85 1.89
CA GLY A 67 5.42 -10.17 1.04
C GLY A 67 5.05 -10.13 -0.43
N LEU A 68 5.98 -9.72 -1.29
CA LEU A 68 5.83 -9.67 -2.73
C LEU A 68 5.45 -11.02 -3.32
N HIS A 69 4.42 -11.02 -4.15
CA HIS A 69 4.06 -12.18 -4.97
C HIS A 69 4.96 -12.18 -6.19
N MET A 70 5.88 -13.14 -6.26
CA MET A 70 6.86 -13.21 -7.35
C MET A 70 6.70 -14.47 -8.20
N THR A 71 6.77 -14.32 -9.52
CA THR A 71 6.83 -15.42 -10.48
C THR A 71 7.96 -15.18 -11.46
N GLY A 72 8.90 -16.14 -11.58
CA GLY A 72 10.04 -16.01 -12.49
C GLY A 72 10.96 -14.83 -12.17
N GLY A 73 11.08 -14.44 -10.89
CA GLY A 73 11.90 -13.31 -10.45
C GLY A 73 11.28 -11.94 -10.69
N LYS A 74 10.00 -11.87 -11.04
CA LYS A 74 9.24 -10.63 -11.26
C LYS A 74 8.04 -10.58 -10.36
N VAL A 75 7.61 -9.37 -9.99
CA VAL A 75 6.35 -9.19 -9.25
C VAL A 75 5.17 -9.56 -10.15
N SER A 76 4.32 -10.46 -9.67
CA SER A 76 3.18 -11.00 -10.40
C SER A 76 1.83 -10.49 -9.90
N ASP A 77 1.76 -9.99 -8.66
CA ASP A 77 0.56 -9.36 -8.10
C ASP A 77 0.95 -8.26 -7.08
N ILE A 78 0.10 -7.26 -6.92
CA ILE A 78 0.37 -6.07 -6.08
C ILE A 78 -0.91 -5.69 -5.33
N ALA A 79 -0.80 -5.51 -4.01
CA ALA A 79 -1.88 -4.95 -3.20
C ALA A 79 -2.21 -3.52 -3.70
N VAL A 80 -3.49 -3.20 -3.86
CA VAL A 80 -3.90 -1.95 -4.52
C VAL A 80 -5.03 -1.23 -3.80
N ILE A 81 -4.87 0.09 -3.66
CA ILE A 81 -5.97 1.01 -3.39
C ILE A 81 -6.37 1.62 -4.74
N GLU A 82 -7.61 1.34 -5.17
CA GLU A 82 -8.03 1.53 -6.56
C GLU A 82 -8.38 2.98 -6.89
N ASP A 83 -8.75 3.77 -5.90
CA ASP A 83 -9.36 5.09 -6.08
C ASP A 83 -8.82 6.17 -5.14
N PHE A 84 -7.63 5.96 -4.56
CA PHE A 84 -7.03 6.89 -3.60
C PHE A 84 -7.01 8.34 -4.10
N GLN A 85 -7.60 9.23 -3.32
CA GLN A 85 -7.84 10.62 -3.67
C GLN A 85 -6.89 11.56 -2.93
N LYS A 86 -5.97 12.16 -3.68
CA LYS A 86 -5.01 13.15 -3.14
C LYS A 86 -5.72 14.27 -2.38
N GLY A 87 -5.23 14.56 -1.17
CA GLY A 87 -5.73 15.61 -0.29
C GLY A 87 -7.09 15.32 0.35
N ARG A 88 -7.61 14.11 0.16
CA ARG A 88 -8.85 13.63 0.82
C ARG A 88 -8.58 12.36 1.61
N ASP A 89 -7.92 11.41 0.97
CA ASP A 89 -7.62 10.12 1.58
C ASP A 89 -6.26 10.16 2.28
N LEU A 90 -6.14 9.32 3.30
CA LEU A 90 -4.93 9.12 4.08
C LEU A 90 -4.55 7.64 4.03
N LEU A 91 -3.31 7.36 3.62
CA LEU A 91 -2.67 6.07 3.85
C LEU A 91 -1.68 6.22 5.00
N SER A 92 -1.94 5.52 6.10
CA SER A 92 -1.05 5.47 7.24
C SER A 92 -0.51 4.07 7.48
N PHE A 93 0.65 4.03 8.11
CA PHE A 93 1.24 2.79 8.60
C PHE A 93 1.48 2.92 10.10
N ALA A 94 0.45 2.64 10.90
CA ALA A 94 0.55 2.75 12.36
C ALA A 94 1.41 1.64 12.99
N GLY A 95 1.65 0.55 12.26
CA GLY A 95 2.64 -0.46 12.64
C GLY A 95 4.08 0.03 12.50
N VAL A 96 5.03 -0.65 13.13
CA VAL A 96 6.47 -0.33 12.99
C VAL A 96 6.98 -0.85 11.65
N VAL A 97 6.67 -0.13 10.57
CA VAL A 97 7.14 -0.43 9.20
C VAL A 97 8.41 0.33 8.81
N GLY A 98 9.01 1.06 9.76
CA GLY A 98 10.18 1.91 9.54
C GLY A 98 9.86 3.24 8.83
N PRO A 99 10.87 4.11 8.65
CA PRO A 99 10.66 5.43 8.04
C PRO A 99 10.36 5.30 6.54
N GLY A 100 9.74 6.32 5.96
CA GLY A 100 9.47 6.37 4.53
C GLY A 100 9.81 7.71 3.90
N GLU A 101 10.28 7.66 2.66
CA GLU A 101 10.67 8.83 1.89
C GLU A 101 10.16 8.72 0.46
N LYS A 102 9.77 9.86 -0.12
CA LYS A 102 9.51 9.95 -1.55
C LYS A 102 10.82 10.02 -2.33
N LYS A 103 10.99 9.17 -3.33
CA LYS A 103 12.17 9.16 -4.22
C LYS A 103 11.76 9.26 -5.67
N GLN A 104 12.55 10.01 -6.44
CA GLN A 104 12.37 10.15 -7.87
C GLN A 104 13.65 9.76 -8.59
N LEU A 105 13.52 8.83 -9.53
CA LEU A 105 14.55 8.44 -10.47
C LEU A 105 14.14 8.85 -11.88
N PHE A 106 15.13 9.05 -12.73
CA PHE A 106 14.91 9.30 -14.15
C PHE A 106 15.20 8.03 -14.92
N PHE A 107 14.20 7.57 -15.68
CA PHE A 107 14.30 6.40 -16.52
C PHE A 107 14.25 6.80 -17.99
N ILE A 108 14.87 5.99 -18.84
CA ILE A 108 14.68 6.09 -20.28
C ILE A 108 13.24 5.64 -20.64
N THR A 109 12.73 6.10 -21.77
CA THR A 109 11.32 5.85 -22.17
C THR A 109 10.98 4.38 -22.39
N THR A 110 11.99 3.52 -22.59
CA THR A 110 11.81 2.08 -22.79
C THR A 110 11.96 1.27 -21.50
N ALA A 111 12.23 1.93 -20.37
CA ALA A 111 12.35 1.23 -19.10
C ALA A 111 11.02 0.56 -18.73
N THR A 112 11.14 -0.61 -18.15
CA THR A 112 10.04 -1.45 -17.69
C THR A 112 9.77 -1.19 -16.20
N PHE A 113 8.58 -1.59 -15.75
CA PHE A 113 8.25 -1.54 -14.33
C PHE A 113 9.21 -2.37 -13.47
N ASP A 114 9.61 -3.56 -13.95
CA ASP A 114 10.57 -4.42 -13.24
C ASP A 114 11.92 -3.74 -13.03
N GLU A 115 12.43 -3.05 -14.06
CA GLU A 115 13.68 -2.29 -13.97
C GLU A 115 13.56 -1.11 -13.00
N ALA A 116 12.42 -0.41 -13.03
CA ALA A 116 12.17 0.69 -12.11
C ALA A 116 12.06 0.22 -10.66
N LEU A 117 11.27 -0.82 -10.41
CA LEU A 117 11.11 -1.41 -9.08
C LEU A 117 12.45 -1.92 -8.54
N THR A 118 13.25 -2.61 -9.36
CA THR A 118 14.59 -3.06 -8.97
C THR A 118 15.50 -1.89 -8.59
N ALA A 119 15.45 -0.79 -9.35
CA ALA A 119 16.25 0.39 -9.06
C ALA A 119 15.83 1.07 -7.75
N TYR A 120 14.51 1.19 -7.50
CA TYR A 120 14.01 1.76 -6.25
C TYR A 120 14.33 0.86 -5.05
N ALA A 121 14.12 -0.46 -5.16
CA ALA A 121 14.46 -1.43 -4.13
C ALA A 121 15.94 -1.33 -3.73
N GLY A 122 16.85 -1.21 -4.71
CA GLY A 122 18.28 -1.02 -4.47
C GLY A 122 18.67 0.29 -3.79
N MET A 123 17.76 1.27 -3.73
CA MET A 123 17.96 2.55 -3.03
C MET A 123 17.21 2.65 -1.71
N THR A 124 16.32 1.71 -1.41
CA THR A 124 15.58 1.69 -0.15
C THR A 124 16.48 1.10 0.93
N ALA A 125 16.61 1.82 2.04
CA ALA A 125 17.40 1.33 3.17
C ALA A 125 16.70 0.13 3.82
N ALA A 126 17.49 -0.74 4.46
CA ALA A 126 16.98 -1.88 5.20
C ALA A 126 15.88 -1.47 6.20
N ASN A 127 14.75 -2.19 6.20
CA ASN A 127 13.59 -1.92 7.05
C ASN A 127 13.04 -0.49 6.90
N SER A 128 13.12 0.08 5.70
CA SER A 128 12.57 1.40 5.37
C SER A 128 11.65 1.32 4.17
N ASN A 129 10.99 2.43 3.87
CA ASN A 129 10.01 2.53 2.80
C ASN A 129 10.45 3.56 1.74
N THR A 130 10.04 3.34 0.51
CA THR A 130 10.22 4.29 -0.58
C THR A 130 8.91 4.47 -1.31
N VAL A 131 8.48 5.73 -1.41
CA VAL A 131 7.34 6.13 -2.23
C VAL A 131 7.86 6.62 -3.58
N PHE A 132 7.34 6.07 -4.67
CA PHE A 132 7.74 6.48 -6.02
C PHE A 132 6.55 6.48 -6.99
N GLU A 133 6.74 7.09 -8.15
CA GLU A 133 5.70 7.20 -9.18
C GLU A 133 6.15 6.46 -10.43
N TRP A 134 5.22 5.74 -11.05
CA TRP A 134 5.44 5.06 -12.31
C TRP A 134 4.15 4.99 -13.12
N ASN A 135 4.20 5.42 -14.39
CA ASN A 135 3.07 5.37 -15.33
C ASN A 135 1.73 5.94 -14.82
N GLY A 136 1.77 6.99 -13.99
CA GLY A 136 0.56 7.64 -13.48
C GLY A 136 0.00 7.04 -12.19
N ASP A 137 0.68 6.04 -11.62
CA ASP A 137 0.38 5.48 -10.30
C ASP A 137 1.46 5.88 -9.28
N THR A 138 1.11 5.82 -8.00
CA THR A 138 2.07 5.91 -6.88
C THR A 138 2.25 4.53 -6.26
N TYR A 139 3.47 4.19 -5.88
CA TYR A 139 3.83 2.93 -5.25
C TYR A 139 4.50 3.19 -3.91
N VAL A 140 4.19 2.36 -2.92
CA VAL A 140 4.89 2.30 -1.64
C VAL A 140 5.62 0.96 -1.57
N PHE A 141 6.95 1.01 -1.67
CA PHE A 141 7.82 -0.16 -1.50
C PHE A 141 8.35 -0.22 -0.08
N HIS A 142 8.36 -1.40 0.52
CA HIS A 142 8.94 -1.70 1.82
C HIS A 142 10.09 -2.70 1.66
N GLN A 143 11.25 -2.36 2.23
CA GLN A 143 12.42 -3.22 2.20
C GLN A 143 12.49 -4.05 3.50
N ASN A 144 12.51 -5.38 3.39
CA ASN A 144 12.46 -6.32 4.52
C ASN A 144 13.77 -6.51 5.33
N GLY A 145 14.83 -5.79 5.02
CA GLY A 145 16.16 -5.91 5.62
C GLY A 145 17.16 -6.76 4.83
N VAL A 146 16.74 -7.43 3.75
CA VAL A 146 17.59 -8.21 2.84
C VAL A 146 17.87 -7.41 1.57
N ALA A 147 19.14 -7.17 1.25
CA ALA A 147 19.49 -6.34 0.11
C ALA A 147 18.96 -6.92 -1.23
N GLY A 148 18.22 -6.10 -1.98
CA GLY A 148 17.69 -6.45 -3.29
C GLY A 148 16.17 -6.35 -3.34
N LEU A 149 15.60 -6.94 -4.39
CA LEU A 149 14.16 -7.17 -4.52
C LEU A 149 13.89 -8.66 -4.30
N ASP A 150 13.15 -9.00 -3.26
CA ASP A 150 12.79 -10.39 -2.93
C ASP A 150 11.36 -10.55 -2.40
N ALA A 151 10.92 -11.80 -2.24
CA ALA A 151 9.54 -12.13 -1.89
C ALA A 151 9.12 -11.70 -0.47
N GLY A 152 10.07 -11.31 0.39
CA GLY A 152 9.76 -10.77 1.71
C GLY A 152 9.58 -9.25 1.71
N ASP A 153 9.98 -8.53 0.65
CA ASP A 153 9.69 -7.11 0.51
C ASP A 153 8.19 -6.85 0.35
N GLY A 154 7.75 -5.61 0.57
CA GLY A 154 6.37 -5.20 0.40
C GLY A 154 6.18 -4.23 -0.76
N LEU A 155 4.99 -4.26 -1.39
CA LEU A 155 4.61 -3.29 -2.40
C LEU A 155 3.10 -3.04 -2.39
N ILE A 156 2.74 -1.77 -2.24
CA ILE A 156 1.37 -1.29 -2.38
C ILE A 156 1.31 -0.32 -3.56
N LYS A 157 0.25 -0.42 -4.37
CA LYS A 157 -0.06 0.50 -5.45
C LYS A 157 -1.24 1.40 -5.05
N LEU A 158 -1.12 2.69 -5.35
CA LEU A 158 -2.20 3.67 -5.33
C LEU A 158 -2.49 4.02 -6.79
N ALA A 159 -3.60 3.47 -7.30
CA ALA A 159 -3.90 3.51 -8.72
C ALA A 159 -4.33 4.91 -9.19
N GLY A 160 -3.81 5.35 -10.33
CA GLY A 160 -4.26 6.56 -11.01
C GLY A 160 -3.94 7.88 -10.29
N VAL A 161 -3.13 7.85 -9.23
CA VAL A 161 -2.79 9.02 -8.43
C VAL A 161 -1.28 9.24 -8.36
N THR A 162 -0.85 10.49 -8.52
CA THR A 162 0.55 10.91 -8.43
C THR A 162 0.67 12.18 -7.60
N SER A 163 1.91 12.64 -7.41
CA SER A 163 2.25 13.85 -6.67
C SER A 163 1.78 13.82 -5.22
N LEU A 164 1.63 12.64 -4.62
CA LEU A 164 1.29 12.47 -3.22
C LEU A 164 2.43 12.98 -2.34
N SER A 165 2.06 13.62 -1.24
CA SER A 165 2.95 14.07 -0.18
C SER A 165 3.24 12.92 0.79
N VAL A 166 4.46 12.89 1.32
CA VAL A 166 4.92 11.84 2.26
C VAL A 166 5.40 12.52 3.53
N GLY A 167 4.82 12.14 4.65
CA GLY A 167 5.07 12.72 5.95
C GLY A 167 5.39 11.67 7.01
N ARG A 168 5.48 12.16 8.25
CA ARG A 168 5.63 11.34 9.45
C ARG A 168 4.36 11.38 10.27
N ALA A 169 4.20 10.44 11.20
CA ALA A 169 3.06 10.36 12.10
C ALA A 169 2.54 11.73 12.59
N ASN A 170 1.22 11.93 12.52
CA ASN A 170 0.49 13.17 12.85
C ASN A 170 0.72 14.36 11.89
N GLY A 171 1.28 14.09 10.71
CA GLY A 171 1.36 15.04 9.60
C GLY A 171 0.02 15.27 8.91
N ALA A 172 0.03 16.16 7.92
CA ALA A 172 -1.13 16.47 7.07
C ALA A 172 -0.91 15.98 5.62
N GLU A 173 0.10 15.13 5.43
CA GLU A 173 0.46 14.53 4.15
C GLU A 173 -0.44 13.34 3.80
N ASP A 174 -0.48 12.99 2.51
CA ASP A 174 -1.32 11.91 1.98
C ASP A 174 -0.87 10.51 2.46
N ILE A 175 0.44 10.34 2.67
CA ILE A 175 1.04 9.08 3.13
C ILE A 175 1.87 9.33 4.39
N LEU A 176 1.58 8.63 5.47
CA LEU A 176 2.25 8.81 6.77
C LEU A 176 2.92 7.52 7.25
N PHE A 177 4.22 7.59 7.52
CA PHE A 177 4.97 6.51 8.15
C PHE A 177 5.21 6.77 9.64
N ALA A 178 5.33 5.67 10.41
CA ALA A 178 5.89 5.73 11.76
C ALA A 178 7.32 6.30 11.69
N ALA A 179 7.63 7.22 12.62
CA ALA A 179 8.79 8.12 12.57
C ALA A 179 10.17 7.45 12.45
#